data_AF-A0A3B8IP35-F1
#
_entry.id   AF-A0A3B8IP35-F1
#
_cell.length_a   1.000
_cell.length_b   1.000
_cell.length_c   1.000
_cell.angle_alpha   90.00
_cell.angle_beta   90.00
_cell.angle_gamma   90.00
#
_symmetry.space_group_name_H-M   'P 1'
#
loop_
_entity.id
_entity.type
_entity.pdbx_description
1 polymer ?
#
loop_
_entity_poly.entity_id
_entity_poly.type
_entity_poly.pdbx_seq_one_letter_code
_entity_poly.pdbx_strand_id
1 'polypeptide(L)'
;MVVSVDGVYNQINVEAIPTGENRYVIDNSNIILISNTKDIFLSTLREDNNAEKQNAVMFGDPEFYVSATDYNPSGKISDLPGTREEVEELKRLLAEQGWATDEYVENMATEVQVKQMENPRVFHIATHGFFEPGKDIEQLPGVSVSEAEAYENPLLRTGLLLSGAGNLLDQTDFNFNLDDGILTAYEAMNLNLDYTDLVVLSACETGLGEIEIGEGVYGLQRAFLVAGAKSLIMSLFKVPDEATQKLMVKFYTKWLETGDKRQAFIEAKKEIRNEFQEPYYWGAFVMIGIE
;
A
#
# COMPACT_ATOMS: atom_id res chain seq x y z
N MET A 1 0.42 15.90 -17.25
CA MET A 1 1.18 15.04 -18.17
C MET A 1 0.92 13.61 -17.75
N VAL A 2 0.46 12.75 -18.66
CA VAL A 2 0.23 11.34 -18.36
C VAL A 2 1.49 10.55 -18.69
N VAL A 3 1.95 9.71 -17.77
CA VAL A 3 3.20 8.95 -17.87
C VAL A 3 2.93 7.49 -17.52
N SER A 4 3.35 6.59 -18.39
CA SER A 4 3.44 5.15 -18.12
C SER A 4 4.91 4.80 -18.04
N VAL A 5 5.35 4.38 -16.86
CA VAL A 5 6.74 4.04 -16.55
C VAL A 5 7.00 2.55 -16.77
N ASP A 6 8.23 2.20 -17.11
CA ASP A 6 8.65 0.80 -17.35
C ASP A 6 10.01 0.52 -16.69
N GLY A 7 10.26 -0.75 -16.38
CA GLY A 7 11.48 -1.21 -15.72
C GLY A 7 11.84 -0.41 -14.48
N VAL A 8 13.09 0.04 -14.41
CA VAL A 8 13.66 0.80 -13.27
C VAL A 8 12.92 2.11 -12.98
N TYR A 9 12.17 2.67 -13.93
CA TYR A 9 11.43 3.91 -13.72
C TYR A 9 10.21 3.75 -12.80
N ASN A 10 9.75 2.51 -12.57
CA ASN A 10 8.74 2.23 -11.54
C ASN A 10 9.25 2.50 -10.11
N GLN A 11 10.56 2.62 -9.94
CA GLN A 11 11.20 2.80 -8.63
C GLN A 11 11.53 4.27 -8.31
N ILE A 12 11.22 5.19 -9.23
CA ILE A 12 11.63 6.59 -9.12
C ILE A 12 10.38 7.47 -9.03
N ASN A 13 10.32 8.31 -8.00
CA ASN A 13 9.34 9.37 -7.97
C ASN A 13 9.75 10.53 -8.87
N VAL A 14 9.19 10.58 -10.07
CA VAL A 14 9.45 11.65 -11.05
C VAL A 14 9.06 13.05 -10.53
N GLU A 15 8.11 13.13 -9.60
CA GLU A 15 7.68 14.40 -9.00
C GLU A 15 8.75 15.00 -8.08
N ALA A 16 9.61 14.15 -7.53
CA ALA A 16 10.70 14.50 -6.62
C ALA A 16 12.02 14.85 -7.34
N ILE A 17 12.03 14.85 -8.68
CA ILE A 17 13.22 15.23 -9.45
C ILE A 17 13.48 16.75 -9.30
N PRO A 18 14.68 17.19 -8.90
CA PRO A 18 15.01 18.61 -8.76
C PRO A 18 15.01 19.33 -10.11
N THR A 19 14.44 20.54 -10.15
CA THR A 19 14.44 21.44 -11.32
C THR A 19 15.19 22.76 -11.07
N GLY A 20 15.84 22.88 -9.91
CA GLY A 20 16.58 24.06 -9.47
C GLY A 20 16.72 24.09 -7.94
N GLU A 21 17.20 25.20 -7.38
CA GLU A 21 17.29 25.37 -5.94
C GLU A 21 15.90 25.29 -5.29
N ASN A 22 15.72 24.30 -4.41
CA ASN A 22 14.49 24.04 -3.67
C ASN A 22 13.21 23.97 -4.53
N ARG A 23 13.34 23.56 -5.80
CA ARG A 23 12.23 23.35 -6.74
C ARG A 23 12.30 21.97 -7.35
N TYR A 24 11.14 21.38 -7.55
CA TYR A 24 10.98 20.03 -8.06
C TYR A 24 9.93 19.98 -9.18
N VAL A 25 9.85 18.85 -9.88
CA VAL A 25 8.85 18.65 -10.95
C VAL A 25 7.43 18.89 -10.43
N ILE A 26 7.12 18.47 -9.20
CA ILE A 26 5.80 18.68 -8.55
C ILE A 26 5.34 20.15 -8.49
N ASP A 27 6.27 21.12 -8.55
CA ASP A 27 5.96 22.54 -8.46
C ASP A 27 5.43 23.12 -9.79
N ASN A 28 5.77 22.47 -10.91
CA ASN A 28 5.55 23.03 -12.24
C ASN A 28 4.73 22.10 -13.14
N SER A 29 4.42 20.88 -12.69
CA SER A 29 3.76 19.87 -13.50
C SER A 29 2.89 18.97 -12.65
N ASN A 30 1.68 18.70 -13.12
CA ASN A 30 0.84 17.62 -12.62
C ASN A 30 1.19 16.33 -13.39
N ILE A 31 1.80 15.36 -12.72
CA ILE A 31 2.16 14.06 -13.29
C ILE A 31 1.07 13.06 -12.94
N ILE A 32 0.53 12.38 -13.96
CA ILE A 32 -0.48 11.33 -13.80
C ILE A 32 0.20 10.02 -14.18
N LEU A 33 0.56 9.22 -13.18
CA LEU A 33 1.14 7.91 -13.38
C LEU A 33 0.03 6.90 -13.70
N ILE A 34 0.17 6.18 -14.80
CA ILE A 34 -0.73 5.09 -15.18
C ILE A 34 0.06 3.81 -15.36
N SER A 35 -0.58 2.67 -15.14
CA SER A 35 0.10 1.38 -15.31
C SER A 35 0.35 1.09 -16.78
N ASN A 36 -0.61 1.43 -17.64
CA ASN A 36 -0.52 1.21 -19.09
C ASN A 36 -1.57 2.07 -19.84
N THR A 37 -1.44 2.18 -21.16
CA THR A 37 -2.32 3.03 -21.99
C THR A 37 -3.80 2.61 -21.99
N LYS A 38 -4.11 1.34 -21.70
CA LYS A 38 -5.51 0.86 -21.59
C LYS A 38 -6.26 1.61 -20.49
N ASP A 39 -5.57 2.04 -19.44
CA ASP A 39 -6.18 2.75 -18.31
C ASP A 39 -6.87 4.04 -18.78
N ILE A 40 -6.28 4.74 -19.76
CA ILE A 40 -6.85 5.95 -20.40
C ILE A 40 -8.16 5.65 -21.11
N PHE A 41 -8.23 4.51 -21.79
CA PHE A 41 -9.44 4.13 -22.48
C PHE A 41 -10.51 3.64 -21.50
N LEU A 42 -10.14 2.82 -20.52
CA LEU A 42 -11.07 2.30 -19.52
C LEU A 42 -11.68 3.41 -18.66
N SER A 43 -10.92 4.45 -18.31
CA SER A 43 -11.46 5.59 -17.57
C SER A 43 -12.55 6.34 -18.37
N THR A 44 -12.56 6.27 -19.70
CA THR A 44 -13.64 6.87 -20.53
C THR A 44 -14.89 6.01 -20.62
N LEU A 45 -14.79 4.71 -20.32
CA LEU A 45 -15.90 3.76 -20.39
C LEU A 45 -16.57 3.50 -19.04
N ARG A 46 -15.89 3.82 -17.94
CA ARG A 46 -16.40 3.60 -16.59
C ARG A 46 -17.50 4.61 -16.30
N GLU A 47 -18.71 4.10 -16.04
CA GLU A 47 -19.81 4.92 -15.54
C GLU A 47 -19.55 5.26 -14.08
N ASP A 48 -19.67 6.54 -13.76
CA ASP A 48 -19.56 7.05 -12.40
C ASP A 48 -20.84 6.65 -11.65
N ASN A 49 -20.85 5.44 -11.08
CA ASN A 49 -21.96 4.93 -10.28
C ASN A 49 -22.03 5.65 -8.93
N ASN A 50 -22.33 6.96 -8.98
CA ASN A 50 -22.56 7.85 -7.84
C ASN A 50 -23.77 7.45 -6.96
N ALA A 51 -24.44 6.33 -7.26
CA ALA A 51 -25.59 5.81 -6.53
C ALA A 51 -25.20 4.86 -5.38
N GLU A 52 -23.96 4.38 -5.32
CA GLU A 52 -23.50 3.51 -4.22
C GLU A 52 -23.11 4.32 -2.97
N LYS A 53 -23.40 3.74 -1.79
CA LYS A 53 -23.08 4.34 -0.50
C LYS A 53 -21.57 4.63 -0.42
N GLN A 54 -21.23 5.85 -0.02
CA GLN A 54 -19.86 6.21 0.36
C GLN A 54 -19.41 5.38 1.55
N ASN A 55 -18.55 4.38 1.31
CA ASN A 55 -17.98 3.53 2.33
C ASN A 55 -16.45 3.46 2.23
N ALA A 56 -15.81 3.27 3.38
CA ALA A 56 -14.38 3.06 3.49
C ALA A 56 -14.11 1.88 4.42
N VAL A 57 -13.16 1.04 4.03
CA VAL A 57 -12.63 -0.04 4.87
C VAL A 57 -11.17 0.27 5.17
N MET A 58 -10.80 0.24 6.44
CA MET A 58 -9.49 0.70 6.91
C MET A 58 -8.82 -0.32 7.84
N PHE A 59 -7.53 -0.55 7.65
CA PHE A 59 -6.71 -1.45 8.46
C PHE A 59 -5.49 -0.71 9.01
N GLY A 60 -5.19 -0.89 10.29
CA GLY A 60 -4.06 -0.23 10.96
C GLY A 60 -3.56 -0.98 12.18
N ASP A 61 -2.28 -0.82 12.52
CA ASP A 61 -1.58 -1.41 13.67
C ASP A 61 -1.94 -2.89 13.96
N PRO A 62 -1.77 -3.80 12.98
CA PRO A 62 -2.02 -5.22 13.19
C PRO A 62 -1.11 -5.81 14.27
N GLU A 63 -1.68 -6.69 15.11
CA GLU A 63 -0.89 -7.44 16.09
C GLU A 63 -0.18 -8.60 15.39
N PHE A 64 1.10 -8.43 15.06
CA PHE A 64 1.86 -9.40 14.26
C PHE A 64 2.13 -10.73 14.98
N TYR A 65 2.11 -10.75 16.33
CA TYR A 65 2.36 -11.93 17.15
C TYR A 65 1.20 -12.17 18.12
N VAL A 66 0.28 -13.07 17.78
CA VAL A 66 -1.04 -13.21 18.45
C VAL A 66 -1.09 -14.24 19.60
N SER A 67 0.04 -14.82 20.00
CA SER A 67 0.08 -15.92 20.98
C SER A 67 1.02 -15.64 22.15
N ALA A 68 0.54 -15.89 23.37
CA ALA A 68 1.26 -15.67 24.62
C ALA A 68 2.48 -16.61 24.81
N THR A 69 2.55 -17.73 24.09
CA THR A 69 3.73 -18.61 24.06
C THR A 69 4.76 -18.18 23.01
N ASP A 70 4.36 -17.29 22.10
CA ASP A 70 5.15 -16.79 20.98
C ASP A 70 5.55 -15.32 21.18
N TYR A 71 5.53 -14.86 22.44
CA TYR A 71 6.18 -13.62 22.84
C TYR A 71 7.67 -13.78 22.58
N ASN A 72 8.09 -13.38 21.37
CA ASN A 72 9.47 -13.22 21.01
C ASN A 72 9.87 -11.79 21.40
N PRO A 73 10.58 -11.56 22.53
CA PRO A 73 11.11 -10.23 22.87
C PRO A 73 12.14 -9.72 21.85
N SER A 74 12.44 -10.53 20.83
CA SER A 74 13.31 -10.28 19.69
C SER A 74 12.54 -10.23 18.36
N GLY A 75 11.19 -10.14 18.39
CA GLY A 75 10.32 -10.20 17.22
C GLY A 75 10.88 -9.38 16.06
N LYS A 76 11.04 -10.02 14.89
CA LYS A 76 11.69 -9.40 13.71
C LYS A 76 10.90 -8.22 13.16
N ILE A 77 9.61 -8.15 13.47
CA ILE A 77 8.70 -7.11 13.01
C ILE A 77 8.44 -6.15 14.17
N SER A 78 8.66 -4.86 13.95
CA SER A 78 8.36 -3.82 14.92
C SER A 78 6.89 -3.41 14.85
N ASP A 79 6.30 -3.06 16.01
CA ASP A 79 4.97 -2.47 16.07
C ASP A 79 4.90 -1.12 15.34
N LEU A 80 3.71 -0.73 14.89
CA LEU A 80 3.45 0.50 14.13
C LEU A 80 2.33 1.31 14.78
N PRO A 81 2.47 1.77 16.03
CA PRO A 81 1.39 2.42 16.76
C PRO A 81 0.86 3.69 16.06
N GLY A 82 1.70 4.37 15.26
CA GLY A 82 1.29 5.53 14.46
C GLY A 82 0.24 5.19 13.39
N THR A 83 0.20 3.94 12.92
CA THR A 83 -0.81 3.49 11.95
C THR A 83 -2.20 3.32 12.59
N ARG A 84 -2.29 3.05 13.90
CA ARG A 84 -3.57 3.11 14.64
C ARG A 84 -4.12 4.52 14.61
N GLU A 85 -3.29 5.49 14.99
CA GLU A 85 -3.68 6.89 15.01
C GLU A 85 -4.05 7.42 13.60
N GLU A 86 -3.34 6.95 12.56
CA GLU A 86 -3.69 7.23 11.16
C GLU A 86 -5.13 6.79 10.85
N VAL A 87 -5.47 5.51 11.10
CA VAL A 87 -6.81 4.97 10.82
C VAL A 87 -7.90 5.65 11.66
N GLU A 88 -7.64 5.92 12.94
CA GLU A 88 -8.59 6.61 13.82
C GLU A 88 -8.91 8.03 13.33
N GLU A 89 -7.90 8.76 12.87
CA GLU A 89 -8.09 10.12 12.35
C GLU A 89 -8.80 10.11 10.98
N LEU A 90 -8.44 9.17 10.10
CA LEU A 90 -9.14 9.00 8.81
C LEU A 90 -10.61 8.65 9.00
N LYS A 91 -10.92 7.77 9.95
CA LYS A 91 -12.29 7.44 10.34
C LYS A 91 -13.06 8.69 10.75
N ARG A 92 -12.48 9.55 11.58
CA ARG A 92 -13.10 10.80 12.01
C ARG A 92 -13.42 11.70 10.82
N LEU A 93 -12.44 11.94 9.94
CA LEU A 93 -12.60 12.79 8.76
C LEU A 93 -13.69 12.27 7.80
N LEU A 94 -13.70 10.96 7.56
CA LEU A 94 -14.68 10.31 6.68
C LEU A 94 -16.10 10.37 7.29
N ALA A 95 -16.23 10.08 8.58
CA ALA A 95 -17.50 10.15 9.29
C ALA A 95 -18.09 11.57 9.32
N GLU A 96 -17.25 12.61 9.43
CA GLU A 96 -17.66 14.01 9.35
C GLU A 96 -18.30 14.37 7.98
N GLN A 97 -17.90 13.68 6.92
CA GLN A 97 -18.49 13.80 5.58
C GLN A 97 -19.62 12.79 5.31
N GLY A 98 -20.03 12.02 6.32
CA GLY A 98 -21.15 11.07 6.22
C GLY A 98 -20.80 9.73 5.55
N TRP A 99 -19.52 9.39 5.43
CA TRP A 99 -19.09 8.08 4.94
C TRP A 99 -19.38 6.99 5.99
N ALA A 100 -19.79 5.82 5.54
CA ALA A 100 -19.76 4.61 6.35
C ALA A 100 -18.31 4.11 6.46
N THR A 101 -17.86 3.73 7.64
CA THR A 101 -16.49 3.28 7.87
C THR A 101 -16.49 1.97 8.63
N ASP A 102 -15.72 1.00 8.14
CA ASP A 102 -15.34 -0.19 8.88
C ASP A 102 -13.83 -0.12 9.15
N GLU A 103 -13.43 -0.26 10.41
CA GLU A 103 -12.03 -0.26 10.82
C GLU A 103 -11.62 -1.55 11.52
N TYR A 104 -10.41 -2.01 11.21
CA TYR A 104 -9.81 -3.21 11.77
C TYR A 104 -8.42 -2.87 12.29
N VAL A 105 -8.21 -3.05 13.59
CA VAL A 105 -6.93 -2.79 14.25
C VAL A 105 -6.49 -3.96 15.11
N GLU A 106 -5.21 -4.03 15.47
CA GLU A 106 -4.66 -5.05 16.36
C GLU A 106 -4.98 -6.48 15.86
N ASN A 107 -5.55 -7.32 16.72
CA ASN A 107 -5.95 -8.69 16.40
C ASN A 107 -7.11 -8.81 15.40
N MET A 108 -7.82 -7.70 15.12
CA MET A 108 -8.92 -7.68 14.14
C MET A 108 -8.42 -7.36 12.73
N ALA A 109 -7.22 -6.79 12.58
CA ALA A 109 -6.60 -6.49 11.29
C ALA A 109 -6.05 -7.76 10.62
N THR A 110 -6.94 -8.71 10.32
CA THR A 110 -6.59 -10.03 9.78
C THR A 110 -6.70 -10.09 8.26
N GLU A 111 -5.97 -11.03 7.67
CA GLU A 111 -6.05 -11.36 6.25
C GLU A 111 -7.45 -11.78 5.81
N VAL A 112 -8.17 -12.51 6.68
CA VAL A 112 -9.55 -12.92 6.44
C VAL A 112 -10.46 -11.71 6.25
N GLN A 113 -10.33 -10.67 7.09
CA GLN A 113 -11.14 -9.46 6.96
C GLN A 113 -10.85 -8.71 5.66
N VAL A 114 -9.58 -8.67 5.23
CA VAL A 114 -9.20 -8.11 3.93
C VAL A 114 -9.86 -8.90 2.80
N LYS A 115 -9.76 -10.23 2.81
CA LYS A 115 -10.32 -11.12 1.78
C LYS A 115 -11.86 -11.10 1.72
N GLN A 116 -12.53 -10.75 2.81
CA GLN A 116 -13.99 -10.66 2.89
C GLN A 116 -14.57 -9.32 2.45
N MET A 117 -13.74 -8.30 2.19
CA MET A 117 -14.24 -7.03 1.70
C MET A 117 -14.84 -7.20 0.30
N GLU A 118 -15.94 -6.48 0.04
CA GLU A 118 -16.54 -6.43 -1.28
C GLU A 118 -16.69 -4.97 -1.70
N ASN A 119 -15.88 -4.54 -2.67
CA ASN A 119 -16.03 -3.25 -3.36
C ASN A 119 -16.21 -2.02 -2.45
N PRO A 120 -15.33 -1.78 -1.46
CA PRO A 120 -15.37 -0.50 -0.75
C PRO A 120 -14.95 0.63 -1.69
N ARG A 121 -15.57 1.81 -1.60
CA ARG A 121 -15.13 2.97 -2.40
C ARG A 121 -13.71 3.39 -2.05
N VAL A 122 -13.34 3.26 -0.78
CA VAL A 122 -11.99 3.47 -0.28
C VAL A 122 -11.53 2.23 0.48
N PHE A 123 -10.39 1.69 0.10
CA PHE A 123 -9.67 0.70 0.88
C PHE A 123 -8.33 1.30 1.33
N HIS A 124 -8.14 1.46 2.63
CA HIS A 124 -6.90 1.98 3.19
C HIS A 124 -6.27 0.93 4.11
N ILE A 125 -4.98 0.68 3.94
CA ILE A 125 -4.24 -0.28 4.77
C ILE A 125 -2.89 0.31 5.16
N ALA A 126 -2.67 0.43 6.46
CA ALA A 126 -1.46 0.96 7.08
C ALA A 126 -0.79 -0.14 7.91
N THR A 127 0.30 -0.70 7.39
CA THR A 127 1.00 -1.86 7.98
C THR A 127 2.40 -2.02 7.38
N HIS A 128 3.15 -3.07 7.72
CA HIS A 128 4.39 -3.42 7.04
C HIS A 128 4.15 -4.09 5.69
N GLY A 129 5.02 -3.78 4.73
CA GLY A 129 5.15 -4.57 3.52
C GLY A 129 5.94 -5.86 3.74
N PHE A 130 5.97 -6.69 2.72
CA PHE A 130 6.81 -7.86 2.69
C PHE A 130 7.31 -8.11 1.26
N PHE A 131 8.59 -8.44 1.16
CA PHE A 131 9.24 -8.87 -0.08
C PHE A 131 10.44 -9.74 0.27
N GLU A 132 10.46 -10.95 -0.28
CA GLU A 132 11.60 -11.86 -0.23
C GLU A 132 12.21 -11.96 -1.64
N PRO A 133 13.47 -11.52 -1.85
CA PRO A 133 14.12 -11.67 -3.15
C PRO A 133 14.30 -13.16 -3.48
N GLY A 134 14.23 -13.50 -4.77
CA GLY A 134 14.42 -14.88 -5.21
C GLY A 134 15.86 -15.33 -4.98
N LYS A 135 16.05 -16.44 -4.26
CA LYS A 135 17.32 -17.15 -4.09
C LYS A 135 17.43 -18.32 -5.05
N ASP A 136 18.65 -18.74 -5.37
CA ASP A 136 18.86 -19.95 -6.15
C ASP A 136 18.33 -21.18 -5.39
N ILE A 137 17.34 -21.88 -5.96
CA ILE A 137 16.69 -23.06 -5.35
C ILE A 137 17.71 -24.15 -5.00
N GLU A 138 18.81 -24.25 -5.77
CA GLU A 138 19.91 -25.20 -5.51
C GLU A 138 20.61 -24.97 -4.16
N GLN A 139 20.48 -23.78 -3.57
CA GLN A 139 21.07 -23.43 -2.28
C GLN A 139 20.14 -23.69 -1.09
N LEU A 140 18.93 -24.21 -1.32
CA LEU A 140 17.92 -24.44 -0.27
C LEU A 140 17.82 -25.95 0.09
N PRO A 141 18.58 -26.44 1.10
CA PRO A 141 18.50 -27.82 1.50
C PRO A 141 17.15 -28.14 2.17
N GLY A 142 16.40 -29.09 1.60
CA GLY A 142 15.20 -29.66 2.23
C GLY A 142 13.85 -29.11 1.75
N VAL A 143 13.82 -28.27 0.72
CA VAL A 143 12.59 -27.73 0.12
C VAL A 143 11.91 -28.78 -0.76
N SER A 144 10.61 -29.01 -0.57
CA SER A 144 9.81 -29.88 -1.44
C SER A 144 9.60 -29.25 -2.83
N VAL A 145 9.27 -30.06 -3.85
CA VAL A 145 9.02 -29.54 -5.22
C VAL A 145 7.91 -28.49 -5.23
N SER A 146 6.85 -28.67 -4.44
CA SER A 146 5.75 -27.70 -4.33
C SER A 146 6.16 -26.39 -3.65
N GLU A 147 7.06 -26.45 -2.67
CA GLU A 147 7.58 -25.24 -2.01
C GLU A 147 8.57 -24.50 -2.92
N ALA A 148 9.34 -25.22 -3.74
CA ALA A 148 10.21 -24.62 -4.75
C ALA A 148 9.40 -23.91 -5.85
N GLU A 149 8.31 -24.52 -6.32
CA GLU A 149 7.40 -23.90 -7.30
C GLU A 149 6.69 -22.65 -6.74
N ALA A 150 6.24 -22.69 -5.48
CA ALA A 150 5.68 -21.52 -4.79
C ALA A 150 6.73 -20.41 -4.63
N TYR A 151 7.96 -20.80 -4.30
CA TYR A 151 9.08 -19.88 -4.16
C TYR A 151 9.46 -19.20 -5.48
N GLU A 152 9.26 -19.83 -6.65
CA GLU A 152 9.57 -19.18 -7.94
C GLU A 152 8.61 -18.04 -8.29
N ASN A 153 7.38 -18.04 -7.79
CA ASN A 153 6.38 -17.03 -8.15
C ASN A 153 6.61 -15.71 -7.41
N PRO A 154 6.98 -14.60 -8.10
CA PRO A 154 7.22 -13.32 -7.45
C PRO A 154 6.01 -12.76 -6.71
N LEU A 155 4.78 -13.13 -7.12
CA LEU A 155 3.55 -12.66 -6.48
C LEU A 155 3.29 -13.31 -5.12
N LEU A 156 3.90 -14.46 -4.85
CA LEU A 156 3.85 -15.14 -3.55
C LEU A 156 4.96 -14.64 -2.61
N ARG A 157 6.01 -14.03 -3.17
CA ARG A 157 7.14 -13.49 -2.40
C ARG A 157 6.96 -12.03 -1.99
N THR A 158 5.79 -11.43 -2.23
CA THR A 158 5.49 -10.06 -1.80
C THR A 158 4.07 -9.95 -1.27
N GLY A 159 3.88 -9.11 -0.26
CA GLY A 159 2.61 -9.02 0.44
C GLY A 159 2.53 -7.88 1.44
N LEU A 160 1.43 -7.85 2.19
CA LEU A 160 1.20 -6.97 3.33
C LEU A 160 1.11 -7.83 4.58
N LEU A 161 1.81 -7.43 5.64
CA LEU A 161 1.77 -8.11 6.93
C LEU A 161 0.48 -7.72 7.66
N LEU A 162 -0.22 -8.70 8.21
CA LEU A 162 -1.46 -8.54 8.94
C LEU A 162 -1.34 -9.23 10.30
N SER A 163 -2.42 -9.26 11.07
CA SER A 163 -2.40 -9.92 12.37
C SER A 163 -2.01 -11.39 12.23
N GLY A 164 -1.02 -11.83 13.02
CA GLY A 164 -0.42 -13.17 12.94
C GLY A 164 0.76 -13.32 11.98
N ALA A 165 1.12 -12.29 11.21
CA ALA A 165 2.23 -12.35 10.24
C ALA A 165 3.55 -12.84 10.84
N GLY A 166 3.90 -12.38 12.04
CA GLY A 166 5.15 -12.72 12.71
C GLY A 166 5.21 -14.21 13.06
N ASN A 167 4.08 -14.79 13.47
CA ASN A 167 3.99 -16.23 13.72
C ASN A 167 4.23 -17.05 12.44
N LEU A 168 3.75 -16.58 11.29
CA LEU A 168 3.95 -17.24 10.00
C LEU A 168 5.41 -17.12 9.53
N LEU A 169 6.01 -15.93 9.62
CA LEU A 169 7.42 -15.72 9.25
C LEU A 169 8.42 -16.48 10.13
N ASP A 170 8.06 -16.81 11.37
CA ASP A 170 8.88 -17.66 12.25
C ASP A 170 8.79 -19.16 11.89
N GLN A 171 7.78 -19.56 11.10
CA GLN A 171 7.54 -20.95 10.70
C GLN A 171 8.07 -21.29 9.30
N THR A 172 8.18 -20.31 8.39
CA THR A 172 8.58 -20.53 7.00
C THR A 172 9.35 -19.35 6.41
N ASP A 173 10.33 -19.67 5.56
CA ASP A 173 11.07 -18.70 4.76
C ASP A 173 10.60 -18.69 3.28
N PHE A 174 9.64 -19.55 2.90
CA PHE A 174 9.34 -19.83 1.48
C PHE A 174 7.85 -19.88 1.12
N ASN A 175 6.96 -20.25 2.06
CA ASN A 175 5.55 -20.47 1.77
C ASN A 175 4.64 -19.54 2.58
N PHE A 176 4.54 -18.29 2.14
CA PHE A 176 3.80 -17.24 2.82
C PHE A 176 2.26 -17.34 2.68
N ASN A 177 1.76 -18.33 1.94
CA ASN A 177 0.32 -18.62 1.80
C ASN A 177 -0.09 -19.90 2.56
N LEU A 178 0.79 -20.42 3.42
CA LEU A 178 0.53 -21.65 4.16
C LEU A 178 -0.55 -21.47 5.23
N ASP A 179 -0.63 -20.27 5.81
CA ASP A 179 -1.54 -19.91 6.90
C ASP A 179 -1.93 -18.42 6.80
N ASP A 180 -2.88 -17.98 7.60
CA ASP A 180 -3.29 -16.57 7.68
C ASP A 180 -2.19 -15.69 8.30
N GLY A 181 -2.13 -14.43 7.86
CA GLY A 181 -1.31 -13.38 8.45
C GLY A 181 -0.52 -12.56 7.42
N ILE A 182 -0.44 -13.00 6.17
CA ILE A 182 0.24 -12.28 5.09
C ILE A 182 -0.67 -12.25 3.86
N LEU A 183 -1.18 -11.08 3.51
CA LEU A 183 -1.88 -10.90 2.24
C LEU A 183 -0.84 -10.82 1.11
N THR A 184 -0.63 -11.91 0.38
CA THR A 184 0.28 -11.89 -0.77
C THR A 184 -0.29 -11.12 -1.95
N ALA A 185 0.58 -10.62 -2.85
CA ALA A 185 0.14 -9.99 -4.10
C ALA A 185 -0.71 -10.96 -4.94
N TYR A 186 -0.41 -12.26 -4.89
CA TYR A 186 -1.24 -13.28 -5.54
C TYR A 186 -2.68 -13.30 -4.99
N GLU A 187 -2.86 -13.18 -3.69
CA GLU A 187 -4.19 -13.13 -3.06
C GLU A 187 -4.86 -11.78 -3.29
N ALA A 188 -4.10 -10.69 -3.18
CA ALA A 188 -4.58 -9.35 -3.46
C ALA A 188 -5.14 -9.22 -4.88
N MET A 189 -4.55 -9.90 -5.88
CA MET A 189 -5.06 -9.97 -7.26
C MET A 189 -6.48 -10.55 -7.38
N ASN A 190 -6.91 -11.35 -6.41
CA ASN A 190 -8.20 -12.02 -6.41
C ASN A 190 -9.26 -11.28 -5.57
N LEU A 191 -8.92 -10.11 -5.00
CA LEU A 191 -9.90 -9.25 -4.35
C LEU A 191 -10.89 -8.68 -5.37
N ASN A 192 -12.10 -8.34 -4.89
CA ASN A 192 -13.14 -7.72 -5.70
C ASN A 192 -13.16 -6.21 -5.43
N LEU A 193 -12.41 -5.45 -6.24
CA LEU A 193 -12.22 -4.00 -6.12
C LEU A 193 -12.69 -3.24 -7.37
N ASP A 194 -13.54 -3.85 -8.21
CA ASP A 194 -14.05 -3.27 -9.47
C ASP A 194 -14.74 -1.91 -9.27
N TYR A 195 -15.33 -1.67 -8.10
CA TYR A 195 -15.95 -0.39 -7.72
C TYR A 195 -15.17 0.39 -6.65
N THR A 196 -13.91 0.02 -6.40
CA THR A 196 -13.04 0.74 -5.48
C THR A 196 -12.34 1.90 -6.18
N ASP A 197 -12.68 3.12 -5.78
CA ASP A 197 -12.11 4.33 -6.36
C ASP A 197 -10.67 4.57 -5.94
N LEU A 198 -10.34 4.22 -4.69
CA LEU A 198 -9.03 4.47 -4.12
C LEU A 198 -8.61 3.34 -3.21
N VAL A 199 -7.45 2.75 -3.53
CA VAL A 199 -6.68 1.94 -2.59
C VAL A 199 -5.52 2.78 -2.07
N VAL A 200 -5.30 2.81 -0.77
CA VAL A 200 -4.14 3.45 -0.14
C VAL A 200 -3.34 2.38 0.58
N LEU A 201 -2.16 2.07 0.06
CA LEU A 201 -1.16 1.23 0.71
C LEU A 201 -0.23 2.17 1.48
N SER A 202 -0.62 2.48 2.71
CA SER A 202 0.23 3.14 3.69
C SER A 202 1.18 2.12 4.31
N ALA A 203 1.79 1.29 3.45
CA ALA A 203 2.64 0.20 3.84
C ALA A 203 4.05 0.44 3.33
N CYS A 204 4.98 0.57 4.27
CA CYS A 204 6.40 0.66 4.00
C CYS A 204 7.08 -0.51 4.71
N GLU A 205 8.24 -0.92 4.21
CA GLU A 205 9.19 -1.84 4.85
C GLU A 205 8.93 -3.32 4.70
N THR A 206 9.94 -4.03 4.20
CA THR A 206 10.23 -5.41 4.55
C THR A 206 10.91 -5.43 5.94
N GLY A 207 10.28 -6.00 6.96
CA GLY A 207 10.89 -6.18 8.29
C GLY A 207 12.10 -7.13 8.34
N LEU A 208 12.63 -7.58 7.18
CA LEU A 208 13.62 -8.67 7.08
C LEU A 208 15.00 -8.27 6.55
N GLY A 209 15.26 -6.99 6.28
CA GLY A 209 16.57 -6.53 5.80
C GLY A 209 16.77 -6.63 4.28
N GLU A 210 17.74 -5.85 3.80
CA GLU A 210 18.10 -5.51 2.40
C GLU A 210 16.96 -5.50 1.36
N ILE A 211 16.40 -4.30 1.19
CA ILE A 211 15.43 -3.95 0.16
C ILE A 211 16.13 -4.07 -1.21
N GLU A 212 15.87 -5.14 -1.94
CA GLU A 212 15.99 -5.07 -3.41
C GLU A 212 14.79 -4.29 -3.93
N ILE A 213 15.03 -3.01 -4.19
CA ILE A 213 14.04 -2.06 -4.69
C ILE A 213 13.51 -2.58 -6.03
N GLY A 214 12.20 -2.83 -6.12
CA GLY A 214 11.48 -2.76 -7.39
C GLY A 214 10.49 -3.86 -7.73
N GLU A 215 10.79 -5.14 -7.48
CA GLU A 215 9.89 -6.21 -7.93
C GLU A 215 8.68 -6.38 -7.00
N GLY A 216 8.88 -6.34 -5.67
CA GLY A 216 7.78 -6.51 -4.69
C GLY A 216 6.74 -5.39 -4.75
N VAL A 217 7.22 -4.14 -4.73
CA VAL A 217 6.39 -2.93 -4.85
C VAL A 217 5.57 -2.97 -6.15
N TYR A 218 6.19 -3.35 -7.27
CA TYR A 218 5.49 -3.51 -8.54
C TYR A 218 4.49 -4.67 -8.54
N GLY A 219 4.81 -5.78 -7.87
CA GLY A 219 3.92 -6.92 -7.69
C GLY A 219 2.62 -6.52 -6.99
N LEU A 220 2.71 -5.81 -5.87
CA LEU A 220 1.55 -5.29 -5.15
C LEU A 220 0.79 -4.24 -5.95
N GLN A 221 1.50 -3.29 -6.59
CA GLN A 221 0.89 -2.31 -7.47
C GLN A 221 0.01 -2.98 -8.54
N ARG A 222 0.60 -3.95 -9.25
CA ARG A 222 -0.11 -4.70 -10.29
C ARG A 222 -1.26 -5.50 -9.70
N ALA A 223 -1.09 -6.07 -8.51
CA ALA A 223 -2.11 -6.88 -7.88
C ALA A 223 -3.41 -6.12 -7.64
N PHE A 224 -3.33 -4.97 -6.97
CA PHE A 224 -4.50 -4.15 -6.67
C PHE A 224 -5.16 -3.55 -7.91
N LEU A 225 -4.37 -3.17 -8.93
CA LEU A 225 -4.91 -2.70 -10.20
C LEU A 225 -5.63 -3.82 -10.98
N VAL A 226 -5.11 -5.06 -10.93
CA VAL A 226 -5.77 -6.23 -11.52
C VAL A 226 -7.06 -6.58 -10.77
N ALA A 227 -7.07 -6.44 -9.45
CA ALA A 227 -8.25 -6.66 -8.61
C ALA A 227 -9.39 -5.65 -8.85
N GLY A 228 -9.13 -4.55 -9.56
CA GLY A 228 -10.15 -3.62 -10.03
C GLY A 228 -9.97 -2.16 -9.57
N ALA A 229 -9.03 -1.89 -8.65
CA ALA A 229 -8.84 -0.56 -8.07
C ALA A 229 -8.62 0.52 -9.15
N LYS A 230 -9.36 1.63 -9.06
CA LYS A 230 -9.26 2.71 -10.05
C LYS A 230 -8.01 3.57 -9.88
N SER A 231 -7.67 3.87 -8.63
CA SER A 231 -6.47 4.60 -8.26
C SER A 231 -5.82 3.98 -7.03
N LEU A 232 -4.50 4.08 -6.97
CA LEU A 232 -3.65 3.52 -5.94
C LEU A 232 -2.73 4.62 -5.42
N ILE A 233 -2.70 4.83 -4.10
CA ILE A 233 -1.60 5.55 -3.44
C ILE A 233 -0.72 4.50 -2.76
N MET A 234 0.58 4.57 -2.99
CA MET A 234 1.54 3.66 -2.35
C MET A 234 2.90 4.32 -2.20
N SER A 235 3.69 3.85 -1.25
CA SER A 235 5.08 4.24 -1.09
C SER A 235 6.00 3.46 -2.04
N LEU A 236 7.04 4.11 -2.53
CA LEU A 236 8.12 3.47 -3.31
C LEU A 236 9.24 2.93 -2.42
N PHE A 237 9.40 3.50 -1.23
CA PHE A 237 10.46 3.18 -0.27
C PHE A 237 10.04 3.56 1.15
N LYS A 238 10.80 3.09 2.14
CA LYS A 238 10.59 3.32 3.57
C LYS A 238 10.58 4.81 3.93
N VAL A 239 9.62 5.24 4.75
CA VAL A 239 9.49 6.59 5.31
C VAL A 239 9.08 6.50 6.78
N PRO A 240 9.57 7.40 7.66
CA PRO A 240 9.13 7.43 9.05
C PRO A 240 7.63 7.67 9.20
N ASP A 241 7.01 6.91 10.12
CA ASP A 241 5.57 6.90 10.40
C ASP A 241 4.97 8.30 10.58
N GLU A 242 5.63 9.20 11.32
CA GLU A 242 5.12 10.55 11.57
C GLU A 242 4.86 11.34 10.27
N ALA A 243 5.78 11.25 9.30
CA ALA A 243 5.63 11.95 8.04
C ALA A 243 4.52 11.32 7.18
N THR A 244 4.41 9.99 7.20
CA THR A 244 3.37 9.24 6.49
C THR A 244 1.97 9.59 7.03
N GLN A 245 1.78 9.51 8.35
CA GLN A 245 0.53 9.84 9.02
C GLN A 245 0.08 11.26 8.68
N LYS A 246 0.98 12.24 8.82
CA LYS A 246 0.69 13.64 8.47
C LYS A 246 0.33 13.80 6.99
N LEU A 247 1.03 13.11 6.09
CA LEU A 247 0.73 13.16 4.67
C LEU A 247 -0.68 12.64 4.38
N MET A 248 -1.04 11.48 4.93
CA MET A 248 -2.35 10.86 4.71
C MET A 248 -3.49 11.70 5.29
N VAL A 249 -3.34 12.21 6.52
CA VAL A 249 -4.35 13.08 7.14
C VAL A 249 -4.55 14.36 6.31
N LYS A 250 -3.46 15.01 5.86
CA LYS A 250 -3.56 16.20 4.99
C LYS A 250 -4.19 15.88 3.64
N PHE A 251 -3.85 14.74 3.05
CA PHE A 251 -4.43 14.28 1.80
C PHE A 251 -5.95 14.08 1.93
N TYR A 252 -6.40 13.30 2.92
CA TYR A 252 -7.83 13.04 3.13
C TYR A 252 -8.60 14.31 3.45
N THR A 253 -8.07 15.18 4.33
CA THR A 253 -8.69 16.47 4.63
C THR A 253 -8.96 17.27 3.36
N LYS A 254 -7.93 17.46 2.52
CA LYS A 254 -8.04 18.23 1.29
C LYS A 254 -8.92 17.55 0.26
N TRP A 255 -8.83 16.23 0.15
CA TRP A 255 -9.62 15.48 -0.82
C TRP A 255 -11.11 15.57 -0.47
N LEU A 256 -11.46 15.40 0.80
CA LEU A 256 -12.84 15.49 1.27
C LEU A 256 -13.43 16.90 1.11
N GLU A 257 -12.61 17.95 1.23
CA GLU A 257 -13.04 19.33 0.99
C GLU A 257 -13.24 19.67 -0.50
N THR A 258 -12.38 19.14 -1.38
CA THR A 258 -12.30 19.57 -2.80
C THR A 258 -12.94 18.60 -3.78
N GLY A 259 -13.07 17.32 -3.41
CA GLY A 259 -13.47 16.21 -4.28
C GLY A 259 -12.38 15.73 -5.25
N ASP A 260 -11.24 16.44 -5.37
CA ASP A 260 -10.16 16.12 -6.33
C ASP A 260 -8.99 15.43 -5.61
N LYS A 261 -8.89 14.10 -5.77
CA LYS A 261 -7.85 13.28 -5.13
C LYS A 261 -6.45 13.70 -5.54
N ARG A 262 -6.23 13.93 -6.84
CA ARG A 262 -4.89 14.23 -7.37
C ARG A 262 -4.40 15.56 -6.88
N GLN A 263 -5.23 16.58 -7.00
CA GLN A 263 -4.87 17.91 -6.54
C GLN A 263 -4.68 17.92 -5.02
N ALA A 264 -5.54 17.25 -4.26
CA ALA A 264 -5.39 17.11 -2.81
C ALA A 264 -4.06 16.44 -2.43
N PHE A 265 -3.66 15.38 -3.13
CA PHE A 265 -2.44 14.65 -2.86
C PHE A 265 -1.19 15.48 -3.17
N ILE A 266 -1.17 16.19 -4.31
CA ILE A 266 -0.08 17.11 -4.67
C ILE A 266 0.07 18.21 -3.62
N GLU A 267 -1.02 18.85 -3.21
CA GLU A 267 -0.97 19.92 -2.21
C GLU A 267 -0.60 19.40 -0.82
N ALA A 268 -1.03 18.19 -0.44
CA ALA A 268 -0.59 17.54 0.79
C ALA A 268 0.93 17.30 0.79
N LYS A 269 1.51 16.79 -0.31
CA LYS A 269 2.97 16.61 -0.46
C LYS A 269 3.72 17.93 -0.35
N LYS A 270 3.22 18.99 -0.98
CA LYS A 270 3.83 20.34 -0.89
C LYS A 270 3.78 20.91 0.52
N GLU A 271 2.72 20.65 1.27
CA GLU A 271 2.65 21.04 2.68
C GLU A 271 3.64 20.26 3.54
N ILE A 272 3.70 18.92 3.38
CA ILE A 272 4.66 18.09 4.10
C ILE A 272 6.10 18.55 3.81
N ARG A 273 6.41 18.94 2.58
CA ARG A 273 7.73 19.50 2.23
C ARG A 273 8.10 20.75 3.04
N ASN A 274 7.13 21.56 3.46
CA ASN A 274 7.42 22.76 4.27
C ASN A 274 7.87 22.37 5.69
N GLU A 275 7.40 21.23 6.20
CA GLU A 275 7.77 20.68 7.51
C GLU A 275 9.03 19.80 7.41
N PHE A 276 9.11 18.98 6.36
CA PHE A 276 10.17 18.01 6.07
C PHE A 276 10.75 18.26 4.67
N GLN A 277 11.82 19.06 4.60
CA GLN A 277 12.33 19.58 3.31
C GLN A 277 12.90 18.49 2.38
N GLU A 278 13.44 17.42 2.94
CA GLU A 278 14.06 16.36 2.16
C GLU A 278 13.01 15.54 1.39
N PRO A 279 13.19 15.30 0.07
CA PRO A 279 12.29 14.49 -0.75
C PRO A 279 12.07 13.06 -0.24
N TYR A 280 12.95 12.57 0.62
CA TYR A 280 12.76 11.32 1.33
C TYR A 280 11.40 11.25 2.06
N TYR A 281 10.94 12.34 2.67
CA TYR A 281 9.71 12.35 3.48
C TYR A 281 8.43 12.52 2.64
N TRP A 282 8.42 13.50 1.75
CA TRP A 282 7.22 13.82 0.96
C TRP A 282 7.21 13.10 -0.39
N GLY A 283 8.35 12.66 -0.91
CA GLY A 283 8.52 12.09 -2.25
C GLY A 283 8.46 10.57 -2.30
N ALA A 284 8.19 9.87 -1.20
CA ALA A 284 8.08 8.41 -1.24
C ALA A 284 6.76 7.93 -1.83
N PHE A 285 5.67 8.64 -1.59
CA PHE A 285 4.36 8.22 -2.07
C PHE A 285 4.08 8.72 -3.48
N VAL A 286 3.47 7.85 -4.26
CA VAL A 286 2.99 8.12 -5.61
C VAL A 286 1.51 7.74 -5.72
N MET A 287 0.80 8.42 -6.62
CA MET A 287 -0.58 8.07 -6.98
C MET A 287 -0.62 7.56 -8.41
N ILE A 288 -1.09 6.34 -8.59
CA ILE A 288 -1.25 5.66 -9.87
C ILE A 288 -2.74 5.56 -10.20
N GLY A 289 -3.09 5.71 -11.46
CA GLY A 289 -4.47 5.74 -11.94
C GLY A 289 -4.76 7.05 -12.66
N ILE A 290 -6.01 7.24 -13.08
CA ILE A 290 -6.44 8.45 -13.79
C ILE A 290 -7.33 9.34 -12.93
N GLU A 291 -8.11 8.74 -12.03
CA GLU A 291 -9.06 9.42 -11.14
C GLU A 291 -8.46 9.83 -9.79
#